data_AF-A0A1V5LAW1-F1
#
_entry.id   AF-A0A1V5LAW1-F1
#
_cell.length_a   1.000
_cell.length_b   1.000
_cell.length_c   1.000
_cell.angle_alpha   90.00
_cell.angle_beta   90.00
_cell.angle_gamma   90.00
#
_symmetry.space_group_name_H-M   'P 1'
#
loop_
_entity.id
_entity.type
_entity.pdbx_description
1 polymer ?
#
loop_
_entity_poly.entity_id
_entity_poly.type
_entity_poly.pdbx_seq_one_letter_code
_entity_poly.pdbx_strand_id
1 'polypeptide(L)'
;MKPDVEITPEVMSRYELELLRRSMFFNFSLDYAAAHPDLPGSFEVDDALLEEFNAFCREKKFDYKPEGYTELEKLEKSAREGGWLPQIARHLEAVKTEFEAVKERDRLASKEDLKLALKTEIAGKLFGRDDYYRTLFAADSCVIRGIAVLKNAEEYNRLLGNTKK
;
A
#
# COMPACT_ATOMS: atom_id res chain seq x y z
N MET A 1 28.22 -3.38 -4.66
CA MET A 1 28.38 -3.44 -3.18
C MET A 1 27.35 -4.41 -2.63
N LYS A 2 27.73 -5.24 -1.65
CA LYS A 2 26.82 -6.16 -0.95
C LYS A 2 26.59 -5.61 0.46
N PRO A 3 25.35 -5.59 0.99
CA PRO A 3 25.08 -5.11 2.35
C PRO A 3 25.64 -6.06 3.42
N ASP A 4 26.02 -5.52 4.57
CA ASP A 4 26.51 -6.28 5.73
C ASP A 4 25.38 -7.08 6.42
N VAL A 5 24.14 -6.59 6.28
CA VAL A 5 22.91 -7.25 6.70
C VAL A 5 21.94 -7.20 5.54
N GLU A 6 21.57 -8.36 5.00
CA GLU A 6 20.52 -8.47 3.99
C GLU A 6 19.15 -8.32 4.67
N ILE A 7 18.38 -7.33 4.22
CA ILE A 7 16.99 -7.10 4.63
C ILE A 7 16.17 -7.12 3.36
N THR A 8 15.12 -7.93 3.34
CA THR A 8 14.16 -7.92 2.24
C THR A 8 13.24 -6.71 2.46
N PRO A 9 13.27 -5.69 1.59
CA PRO A 9 12.37 -4.56 1.73
C PRO A 9 10.93 -5.03 1.51
N GLU A 10 10.01 -4.48 2.29
CA GLU A 10 8.59 -4.61 1.97
C GLU A 10 8.31 -3.85 0.68
N VAL A 11 7.74 -4.56 -0.29
CA VAL A 11 7.38 -4.00 -1.59
C VAL A 11 5.92 -3.63 -1.52
N MET A 12 5.65 -2.34 -1.71
CA MET A 12 4.29 -1.81 -1.85
C MET A 12 3.47 -2.66 -2.83
N SER A 13 2.33 -3.12 -2.36
CA SER A 13 1.42 -3.91 -3.19
C SER A 13 0.91 -3.06 -4.37
N ARG A 14 0.52 -3.71 -5.47
CA ARG A 14 -0.02 -2.97 -6.63
C ARG A 14 -1.27 -2.17 -6.28
N TYR A 15 -2.09 -2.69 -5.37
CA TYR A 15 -3.29 -2.02 -4.88
C TYR A 15 -2.94 -0.72 -4.15
N GLU A 16 -2.02 -0.80 -3.19
CA GLU A 16 -1.51 0.36 -2.46
C GLU A 16 -0.84 1.38 -3.38
N LEU A 17 -0.04 0.93 -4.36
CA LEU A 17 0.61 1.80 -5.33
C LEU A 17 -0.40 2.59 -6.16
N GLU A 18 -1.50 1.97 -6.58
CA GLU A 18 -2.55 2.68 -7.33
C GLU A 18 -3.31 3.69 -6.45
N LEU A 19 -3.54 3.38 -5.17
CA LEU A 19 -4.10 4.34 -4.21
C LEU A 19 -3.18 5.54 -4.03
N LEU A 20 -1.88 5.30 -3.87
CA LEU A 20 -0.86 6.35 -3.77
C LEU A 20 -0.81 7.20 -5.05
N ARG A 21 -0.76 6.56 -6.22
CA ARG A 21 -0.70 7.23 -7.53
C ARG A 21 -1.90 8.14 -7.80
N ARG A 22 -3.06 7.80 -7.25
CA ARG A 22 -4.29 8.60 -7.32
C ARG A 22 -4.48 9.54 -6.12
N SER A 23 -3.46 9.67 -5.26
CA SER A 23 -3.47 10.52 -4.07
C SER A 23 -4.61 10.21 -3.09
N MET A 24 -5.06 8.95 -3.02
CA MET A 24 -6.22 8.57 -2.20
C MET A 24 -5.94 8.77 -0.72
N PHE A 25 -4.78 8.33 -0.22
CA PHE A 25 -4.39 8.53 1.17
C PHE A 25 -4.27 10.00 1.54
N PHE A 26 -3.65 10.81 0.67
CA PHE A 26 -3.47 12.24 0.88
C PHE A 26 -4.81 12.99 0.93
N ASN A 27 -5.71 12.71 -0.03
CA ASN A 27 -6.99 13.40 -0.11
C ASN A 27 -7.88 13.01 1.09
N PHE A 28 -7.91 11.72 1.43
CA PHE A 28 -8.65 11.27 2.61
C PHE A 28 -8.09 11.88 3.90
N SER A 29 -6.76 11.89 4.08
CA SER A 29 -6.15 12.42 5.30
C SER A 29 -6.40 13.91 5.48
N LEU A 30 -6.49 14.67 4.38
CA LEU A 30 -6.86 16.09 4.40
C LEU A 30 -8.28 16.28 4.94
N ASP A 31 -9.25 15.56 4.36
CA ASP A 31 -10.66 15.65 4.77
C ASP A 31 -10.85 15.16 6.21
N TYR A 32 -10.19 14.05 6.57
CA TYR A 32 -10.27 13.44 7.89
C TYR A 32 -9.67 14.34 8.97
N ALA A 33 -8.50 14.92 8.73
CA ALA A 33 -7.84 15.84 9.66
C ALA A 33 -8.64 17.13 9.86
N ALA A 34 -9.27 17.65 8.79
CA ALA A 34 -10.14 18.82 8.90
C ALA A 34 -11.39 18.55 9.75
N ALA A 35 -11.92 17.33 9.69
CA ALA A 35 -13.07 16.90 10.51
C ALA A 35 -12.68 16.54 11.95
N HIS A 36 -11.42 16.17 12.21
CA HIS A 36 -10.93 15.70 13.51
C HIS A 36 -9.69 16.49 13.98
N PRO A 37 -9.79 17.82 14.19
CA PRO A 37 -8.65 18.63 14.60
C PRO A 37 -8.09 18.28 15.98
N ASP A 38 -8.92 17.72 16.87
CA ASP A 38 -8.56 17.36 18.25
C ASP A 38 -8.18 15.87 18.41
N LEU A 39 -7.93 15.15 17.31
CA LEU A 39 -7.51 13.74 17.37
C LEU A 39 -6.19 13.63 18.15
N PRO A 40 -6.08 12.73 19.14
CA PRO A 40 -4.86 12.61 19.93
C PRO A 40 -3.73 11.97 19.10
N GLY A 41 -2.48 12.36 19.33
CA GLY A 41 -1.33 11.79 18.63
C GLY A 41 -1.11 10.28 18.86
N SER A 42 -1.77 9.71 19.87
CA SER A 42 -1.77 8.26 20.14
C SER A 42 -2.86 7.49 19.38
N PHE A 43 -3.52 8.10 18.39
CA PHE A 43 -4.55 7.43 17.61
C PHE A 43 -3.98 6.26 16.81
N GLU A 44 -4.83 5.28 16.54
CA GLU A 44 -4.54 4.14 15.68
C GLU A 44 -5.57 4.09 14.56
N VAL A 45 -5.16 3.56 13.40
CA VAL A 45 -6.08 3.29 12.30
C VAL A 45 -6.71 1.93 12.54
N ASP A 46 -7.86 1.96 13.20
CA ASP A 46 -8.66 0.77 13.46
C ASP A 46 -9.49 0.35 12.23
N ASP A 47 -10.31 -0.69 12.39
CA ASP A 47 -11.14 -1.20 11.31
C ASP A 47 -12.29 -0.24 10.94
N ALA A 48 -12.70 0.66 11.84
CA ALA A 48 -13.73 1.65 11.57
C ALA A 48 -13.19 2.77 10.67
N LEU A 49 -12.03 3.34 11.02
CA LEU A 49 -11.36 4.35 10.19
C LEU A 49 -10.99 3.77 8.82
N LEU A 50 -10.52 2.52 8.77
CA LEU A 50 -10.27 1.86 7.49
C LEU A 50 -11.53 1.71 6.65
N GLU A 51 -12.70 1.47 7.25
CA GLU A 51 -13.95 1.41 6.50
C GLU A 51 -14.42 2.79 6.02
N GLU A 52 -14.18 3.85 6.78
CA GLU A 52 -14.37 5.23 6.30
C GLU A 52 -13.51 5.51 5.07
N PHE A 53 -12.25 5.06 5.06
CA PHE A 53 -11.38 5.16 3.89
C PHE A 53 -11.88 4.32 2.71
N ASN A 54 -12.38 3.11 2.94
CA ASN A 54 -12.99 2.30 1.88
C ASN A 54 -14.23 3.00 1.29
N ALA A 55 -15.06 3.61 2.13
CA ALA A 55 -16.21 4.40 1.70
C ALA A 55 -15.79 5.61 0.85
N PHE A 56 -14.75 6.32 1.29
CA PHE A 56 -14.15 7.41 0.52
C PHE A 56 -13.66 6.93 -0.86
N CYS A 57 -12.99 5.78 -0.92
CA CYS A 57 -12.54 5.20 -2.19
C CYS A 57 -13.70 4.88 -3.14
N ARG A 58 -14.81 4.36 -2.62
CA ARG A 58 -16.04 4.12 -3.40
C ARG A 58 -16.65 5.44 -3.90
N GLU A 59 -16.73 6.46 -3.06
CA GLU A 59 -17.24 7.78 -3.43
C GLU A 59 -16.42 8.43 -4.55
N LYS A 60 -15.09 8.38 -4.43
CA LYS A 60 -14.15 8.90 -5.46
C LYS A 60 -14.05 8.01 -6.70
N LYS A 61 -14.84 6.93 -6.78
CA LYS A 61 -14.84 5.97 -7.89
C LYS A 61 -13.43 5.46 -8.19
N PHE A 62 -12.69 5.13 -7.13
CA PHE A 62 -11.37 4.52 -7.24
C PHE A 62 -11.50 3.21 -8.02
N ASP A 63 -10.79 3.13 -9.14
CA ASP A 63 -10.77 1.94 -10.00
C ASP A 63 -9.38 1.32 -9.96
N TYR A 64 -9.32 0.09 -9.49
CA TYR A 64 -8.12 -0.72 -9.43
C TYR A 64 -8.19 -1.83 -10.48
N LYS A 65 -7.12 -1.98 -11.24
CA LYS A 65 -6.96 -3.04 -12.22
C LYS A 65 -5.87 -3.99 -11.72
N PRO A 66 -6.20 -5.25 -11.35
CA PRO A 66 -5.20 -6.25 -11.00
C PRO A 66 -4.25 -6.57 -12.14
N GLU A 67 -3.13 -7.21 -11.82
CA GLU A 67 -2.17 -7.64 -12.84
C GLU A 67 -2.84 -8.57 -13.87
N GLY A 68 -2.55 -8.38 -15.16
CA GLY A 68 -3.20 -9.11 -16.26
C GLY A 68 -4.56 -8.57 -16.70
N TYR A 69 -5.20 -7.66 -15.95
CA TYR A 69 -6.50 -7.11 -16.35
C TYR A 69 -6.40 -6.27 -17.64
N THR A 70 -5.29 -5.55 -17.83
CA THR A 70 -5.06 -4.76 -19.05
C THR A 70 -4.98 -5.64 -20.30
N GLU A 71 -4.47 -6.85 -20.17
CA GLU A 71 -4.36 -7.85 -21.25
C GLU A 71 -5.73 -8.39 -21.63
N LEU A 72 -6.62 -8.57 -20.64
CA LEU A 72 -8.02 -8.91 -20.88
C LEU A 72 -8.74 -7.80 -21.67
N GLU A 73 -8.52 -6.53 -21.31
CA GLU A 73 -9.08 -5.39 -22.05
C GLU A 73 -8.56 -5.31 -23.48
N LYS A 74 -7.27 -5.60 -23.70
CA LYS A 74 -6.68 -5.69 -25.05
C LYS A 74 -7.34 -6.81 -25.87
N LEU A 75 -7.57 -7.98 -25.26
CA LEU A 75 -8.23 -9.10 -25.93
C LEU A 75 -9.66 -8.74 -26.33
N GLU A 76 -10.43 -8.11 -25.43
CA GLU A 76 -11.78 -7.63 -25.74
C GLU A 76 -11.78 -6.62 -26.88
N LYS A 77 -10.82 -5.69 -26.89
CA LYS A 77 -10.66 -4.72 -27.97
C LYS A 77 -10.39 -5.41 -29.31
N SER A 78 -9.46 -6.36 -29.36
CA SER A 78 -9.16 -7.12 -30.57
C SER A 78 -10.36 -7.95 -31.04
N ALA A 79 -11.16 -8.48 -30.12
CA ALA A 79 -12.39 -9.21 -30.44
C ALA A 79 -13.45 -8.33 -31.10
N ARG A 80 -13.58 -7.10 -30.61
CA ARG A 80 -14.48 -6.10 -31.18
C ARG A 80 -14.03 -5.67 -32.57
N GLU A 81 -12.74 -5.39 -32.74
CA GLU A 81 -12.16 -4.98 -34.03
C GLU A 81 -12.21 -6.11 -35.07
N GLY A 82 -12.01 -7.36 -34.66
CA GLY A 82 -12.08 -8.53 -35.54
C GLY A 82 -13.49 -9.05 -35.81
N GLY A 83 -14.53 -8.47 -35.20
CA GLY A 83 -15.93 -8.88 -35.40
C GLY A 83 -16.30 -10.23 -34.76
N TRP A 84 -15.47 -10.75 -33.85
CA TRP A 84 -15.68 -12.03 -33.17
C TRP A 84 -15.98 -11.90 -31.66
N LEU A 85 -16.31 -10.68 -31.20
CA LEU A 85 -16.74 -10.43 -29.83
C LEU A 85 -17.96 -11.28 -29.42
N PRO A 86 -19.04 -11.43 -30.22
CA PRO A 86 -20.20 -12.24 -29.83
C PRO A 86 -19.85 -13.70 -29.45
N GLN A 87 -18.79 -14.25 -30.03
CA GLN A 87 -18.33 -15.63 -29.82
C GLN A 87 -17.63 -15.80 -28.47
N ILE A 88 -16.94 -14.76 -27.98
CA ILE A 88 -16.15 -14.85 -26.75
C ILE A 88 -16.66 -13.99 -25.60
N ALA A 89 -17.68 -13.14 -25.82
CA ALA A 89 -18.19 -12.18 -24.85
C ALA A 89 -18.53 -12.83 -23.49
N ARG A 90 -19.18 -13.99 -23.50
CA ARG A 90 -19.52 -14.73 -22.28
C ARG A 90 -18.27 -15.15 -21.48
N HIS A 91 -17.19 -15.53 -22.17
CA HIS A 91 -15.95 -15.93 -21.53
C HIS A 91 -15.19 -14.73 -20.98
N LEU A 92 -15.16 -13.61 -21.71
CA LEU A 92 -14.58 -12.36 -21.21
C LEU A 92 -15.28 -11.90 -19.94
N GLU A 93 -16.61 -11.94 -19.92
CA GLU A 93 -17.39 -11.49 -18.76
C GLU A 93 -17.18 -12.40 -17.54
N ALA A 94 -17.06 -13.71 -17.76
CA ALA A 94 -16.69 -14.64 -16.70
C ALA A 94 -15.31 -14.30 -16.11
N VAL A 95 -14.30 -14.06 -16.96
CA VAL A 95 -12.95 -13.69 -16.50
C VAL A 95 -12.96 -12.33 -15.78
N LYS A 96 -13.70 -11.33 -16.28
CA LYS A 96 -13.87 -10.04 -15.58
C LYS A 96 -14.46 -10.22 -14.18
N THR A 97 -15.46 -11.09 -14.05
CA THR A 97 -16.08 -11.40 -12.76
C THR A 97 -15.07 -12.01 -11.79
N GLU A 98 -14.23 -12.94 -12.24
CA GLU A 98 -13.15 -13.50 -11.40
C GLU A 98 -12.15 -12.43 -10.96
N PHE A 99 -11.87 -11.45 -11.82
CA PHE A 99 -11.01 -10.33 -11.45
C PHE A 99 -11.58 -9.45 -10.33
N GLU A 100 -12.91 -9.38 -10.13
CA GLU A 100 -13.48 -8.69 -8.97
C GLU A 100 -13.10 -9.39 -7.66
N ALA A 101 -13.04 -10.73 -7.64
CA ALA A 101 -12.53 -11.47 -6.48
C ALA A 101 -11.03 -11.24 -6.26
N VAL A 102 -10.25 -11.09 -7.34
CA VAL A 102 -8.83 -10.72 -7.25
C VAL A 102 -8.66 -9.32 -6.65
N LYS A 103 -9.45 -8.33 -7.08
CA LYS A 103 -9.43 -6.98 -6.50
C LYS A 103 -9.68 -7.01 -5.00
N GLU A 104 -10.69 -7.77 -4.56
CA GLU A 104 -11.03 -7.87 -3.15
C GLU A 104 -9.94 -8.59 -2.35
N ARG A 105 -9.37 -9.67 -2.89
CA ARG A 105 -8.23 -10.35 -2.27
C ARG A 105 -7.05 -9.40 -2.09
N ASP A 106 -6.69 -8.65 -3.14
CA ASP A 106 -5.55 -7.74 -3.10
C ASP A 106 -5.81 -6.60 -2.09
N ARG A 107 -7.03 -6.06 -2.05
CA ARG A 107 -7.45 -5.07 -1.03
C ARG A 107 -7.31 -5.60 0.40
N LEU A 108 -7.80 -6.81 0.65
CA LEU A 108 -7.74 -7.44 1.98
C LEU A 108 -6.30 -7.76 2.38
N ALA A 109 -5.46 -8.19 1.44
CA ALA A 109 -4.05 -8.46 1.67
C ALA A 109 -3.27 -7.20 2.05
N SER A 110 -3.62 -6.05 1.47
CA SER A 110 -2.98 -4.76 1.76
C SER A 110 -3.42 -4.12 3.08
N LYS A 111 -4.31 -4.75 3.86
CA LYS A 111 -4.98 -4.10 5.02
C LYS A 111 -4.02 -3.36 5.96
N GLU A 112 -2.94 -4.02 6.37
CA GLU A 112 -1.98 -3.43 7.32
C GLU A 112 -1.16 -2.31 6.68
N ASP A 113 -0.78 -2.45 5.41
CA ASP A 113 -0.10 -1.41 4.65
C ASP A 113 -0.98 -0.15 4.50
N LEU A 114 -2.28 -0.34 4.22
CA LEU A 114 -3.25 0.77 4.14
C LEU A 114 -3.35 1.51 5.48
N LYS A 115 -3.38 0.78 6.60
CA LYS A 115 -3.43 1.37 7.93
C LYS A 115 -2.19 2.20 8.21
N LEU A 116 -1.01 1.69 7.87
CA LEU A 116 0.25 2.42 8.02
C LEU A 116 0.27 3.69 7.16
N ALA A 117 -0.13 3.59 5.89
CA ALA A 117 -0.18 4.73 4.96
C ALA A 117 -1.15 5.81 5.46
N LEU A 118 -2.34 5.42 5.90
CA LEU A 118 -3.35 6.33 6.47
C LEU A 118 -2.84 7.00 7.75
N LYS A 119 -2.27 6.22 8.67
CA LYS A 119 -1.73 6.75 9.93
C LYS A 119 -0.64 7.79 9.66
N THR A 120 0.26 7.46 8.75
CA THR A 120 1.39 8.31 8.35
C THR A 120 0.89 9.63 7.76
N GLU A 121 -0.06 9.58 6.81
CA GLU A 121 -0.62 10.78 6.20
C GLU A 121 -1.41 11.65 7.20
N ILE A 122 -2.29 11.03 8.02
CA ILE A 122 -3.10 11.75 9.02
C ILE A 122 -2.21 12.39 10.09
N ALA A 123 -1.21 11.65 10.61
CA ALA A 123 -0.25 12.19 11.57
C ALA A 123 0.52 13.38 10.97
N GLY A 124 0.91 13.27 9.69
CA GLY A 124 1.53 14.37 8.96
C GLY A 124 0.66 15.62 8.84
N LYS A 125 -0.66 15.47 8.68
CA LYS A 125 -1.60 16.60 8.61
C LYS A 125 -1.80 17.28 9.96
N LEU A 126 -1.95 16.49 11.02
CA LEU A 126 -2.35 17.00 12.34
C LEU A 126 -1.16 17.46 13.18
N PHE A 127 -0.04 16.76 13.13
CA PHE A 127 1.11 16.98 14.02
C PHE A 127 2.38 17.41 13.27
N GLY A 128 2.32 17.40 11.94
CA GLY A 128 3.39 17.89 11.08
C GLY A 128 4.39 16.82 10.65
N ARG A 129 5.47 17.28 10.03
CA ARG A 129 6.42 16.42 9.29
C ARG A 129 7.19 15.45 10.18
N ASP A 130 7.46 15.82 11.43
CA ASP A 130 8.23 14.98 12.34
C ASP A 130 7.44 13.73 12.73
N ASP A 131 6.12 13.85 12.95
CA ASP A 131 5.25 12.72 13.25
C ASP A 131 4.94 11.86 12.01
N TYR A 132 4.92 12.46 10.82
CA TYR A 132 4.91 11.72 9.56
C TYR A 132 6.10 10.75 9.49
N TYR A 133 7.32 11.25 9.64
CA TYR A 133 8.52 10.41 9.56
C TYR A 133 8.65 9.46 10.74
N ARG A 134 8.21 9.88 11.94
CA ARG A 134 8.20 9.00 13.11
C ARG A 134 7.32 7.77 12.87
N THR A 135 6.14 7.96 12.29
CA THR A 135 5.22 6.86 11.98
C THR A 135 5.82 5.96 10.90
N LEU A 136 6.36 6.54 9.83
CA LEU A 136 6.99 5.80 8.74
C LEU A 136 8.18 4.96 9.23
N PHE A 137 9.10 5.57 9.99
CA PHE A 137 10.30 4.89 10.48
C PHE A 137 10.02 3.88 11.59
N ALA A 138 8.91 4.01 12.31
CA ALA A 138 8.52 3.02 13.31
C ALA A 138 8.18 1.65 12.69
N ALA A 139 7.77 1.63 11.42
CA ALA A 139 7.49 0.40 10.66
C ALA A 139 8.64 -0.01 9.72
N ASP A 140 9.65 0.84 9.54
CA ASP A 140 10.74 0.58 8.59
C ASP A 140 11.67 -0.56 9.08
N SER A 141 11.67 -1.67 8.34
CA SER A 141 12.47 -2.86 8.67
C SER A 141 13.98 -2.60 8.73
N CYS A 142 14.50 -1.67 7.92
CA CYS A 142 15.90 -1.27 7.97
C CYS A 142 16.22 -0.50 9.25
N VAL A 143 15.37 0.45 9.64
CA VAL A 143 15.52 1.21 10.89
C VAL A 143 15.43 0.28 12.10
N ILE A 144 14.41 -0.60 12.13
CA ILE A 144 14.21 -1.57 13.21
C ILE A 144 15.44 -2.47 13.34
N ARG A 145 15.93 -3.03 12.22
CA ARG A 145 17.10 -3.92 12.23
C ARG A 145 18.39 -3.17 12.60
N GLY A 146 18.56 -1.95 12.10
CA GLY A 146 19.70 -1.10 12.44
C GLY A 146 19.78 -0.84 13.95
N ILE A 147 18.65 -0.48 14.57
CA ILE A 147 18.56 -0.30 16.02
C ILE A 147 18.87 -1.61 16.76
N ALA A 148 18.33 -2.74 16.30
CA ALA A 148 18.58 -4.04 16.92
C ALA A 148 20.07 -4.41 16.91
N VAL A 149 20.76 -4.19 15.78
CA VAL A 149 22.20 -4.40 15.65
C VAL A 149 22.98 -3.48 16.58
N LEU A 150 22.67 -2.18 16.60
CA LEU A 150 23.36 -1.19 17.45
C LEU A 150 23.21 -1.49 18.94
N LYS A 151 22.09 -2.11 19.35
CA LYS A 151 21.85 -2.52 20.74
C LYS A 151 22.55 -3.82 21.13
N ASN A 152 23.03 -4.60 20.15
CA ASN A 152 23.74 -5.85 20.38
C ASN A 152 25.24 -5.66 20.11
N ALA A 153 26.01 -5.36 21.16
CA ALA A 153 27.44 -5.10 21.06
C ALA A 153 28.22 -6.26 20.43
N GLU A 154 27.83 -7.51 20.66
CA GLU A 154 28.48 -8.69 20.08
C GLU A 154 28.23 -8.75 18.56
N GLU A 155 26.98 -8.62 18.14
CA GLU A 155 26.62 -8.60 16.72
C GLU A 155 27.22 -7.41 15.98
N TYR A 156 27.17 -6.22 16.58
CA TYR A 156 27.77 -5.01 16.01
C TYR A 156 29.28 -5.16 15.80
N ASN A 157 30.02 -5.61 16.83
CA ASN A 157 31.47 -5.80 16.73
C ASN A 157 31.83 -6.91 15.74
N ARG A 158 31.02 -7.97 15.65
CA ARG A 158 31.16 -9.02 14.63
C ARG A 158 31.01 -8.44 13.22
N LEU A 159 30.03 -7.59 12.97
CA LEU A 159 29.81 -6.96 11.66
C LEU A 159 30.98 -6.03 11.29
N LEU A 160 31.51 -5.26 12.24
CA LEU A 160 32.69 -4.40 12.01
C LEU A 160 33.98 -5.20 11.78
N GLY A 161 34.19 -6.28 12.53
CA GLY A 161 35.39 -7.11 12.47
C GLY A 161 35.46 -8.03 11.25
N ASN A 162 34.36 -8.23 10.53
CA ASN A 162 34.27 -9.12 9.38
C ASN A 162 34.56 -8.42 8.04
N THR A 163 35.42 -7.41 8.05
CA THR A 163 35.98 -6.79 6.84
C THR A 163 36.91 -7.80 6.16
N LYS A 164 36.34 -8.63 5.27
CA LYS A 164 37.13 -9.48 4.37
C LYS A 164 38.14 -8.62 3.62
N LYS A 165 39.43 -8.92 3.81
CA LYS A 165 40.52 -8.60 2.88
C LYS A 165 40.27 -9.27 1.53
#